data_AF-A0A2U2ZW50-F1
#
_entry.id   AF-A0A2U2ZW50-F1
#
_cell.length_a   1.000
_cell.length_b   1.000
_cell.length_c   1.000
_cell.angle_alpha   90.00
_cell.angle_beta   90.00
_cell.angle_gamma   90.00
#
_symmetry.space_group_name_H-M   'P 1'
#
loop_
_entity.id
_entity.type
_entity.pdbx_description
1 polymer ?
#
loop_
_entity_poly.entity_id
_entity_poly.type
_entity_poly.pdbx_seq_one_letter_code
_entity_poly.pdbx_strand_id
1 'polypeptide(L)'
;MPHPYVLLSAAVSLDGYLDDTGPDRLLLSSPADFDRVDEVRASVDAILIGAGTIRADNPRLLVNSAERRAARVAAGRPEYPLKVTVSGSGDLDPAAKFWHTGGDKVLYTTDKGAERAAAAGLAADVVSLGPELDWPRLLADLSARGVDRLMVEGGGRIHTQLLQQDLADELQLILAPLFVGAPEAPRLFGPGGYQGGRLRLVETRRIEDVVLMRYEPTAPGTGPLAAPADHHWLRLACELAALCPPSRTAFSVGAVVVAADGTELARGHSREGDDPVVHAEEAALAKIDADDPRLASATVYSSLEPCARRASRPAPCARLILDAGVRRVVTAWREPDTFVTAADGNGLLAARGVDVVVLPEYEERAKAPNQHLLS
;
A
#
# COMPACT_ATOMS: atom_id res chain seq x y z
N MET A 1 -1.52 1.37 -13.60
CA MET A 1 -1.21 2.74 -13.14
C MET A 1 -1.01 2.65 -11.64
N PRO A 2 -0.03 3.34 -11.05
CA PRO A 2 0.12 3.29 -9.59
C PRO A 2 -1.16 3.83 -8.95
N HIS A 3 -1.69 3.09 -7.97
CA HIS A 3 -2.74 3.60 -7.10
C HIS A 3 -2.11 4.56 -6.07
N PRO A 4 -2.87 5.54 -5.52
CA PRO A 4 -2.38 6.33 -4.40
C PRO A 4 -1.98 5.43 -3.23
N TYR A 5 -1.02 5.89 -2.43
CA TYR A 5 -0.72 5.28 -1.14
C TYR A 5 -1.93 5.40 -0.21
N VAL A 6 -2.52 4.27 0.19
CA VAL A 6 -3.74 4.18 1.00
C VAL A 6 -3.40 3.90 2.46
N LEU A 7 -3.61 4.91 3.30
CA LEU A 7 -3.49 4.81 4.75
C LEU A 7 -4.88 4.61 5.38
N LEU A 8 -5.11 3.46 6.00
CA LEU A 8 -6.26 3.25 6.88
C LEU A 8 -5.96 3.84 8.25
N SER A 9 -6.87 4.64 8.79
CA SER A 9 -6.75 5.22 10.13
C SER A 9 -8.00 4.95 10.96
N ALA A 10 -7.82 4.46 12.17
CA ALA A 10 -8.90 4.21 13.11
C ALA A 10 -8.45 4.31 14.56
N ALA A 11 -9.38 4.67 15.45
CA ALA A 11 -9.27 4.46 16.87
C ALA A 11 -10.31 3.42 17.30
N VAL A 12 -9.93 2.48 18.16
CA VAL A 12 -10.77 1.39 18.64
C VAL A 12 -10.67 1.24 20.15
N SER A 13 -11.75 0.74 20.76
CA SER A 13 -11.73 0.21 22.13
C SER A 13 -10.86 -1.06 22.24
N LEU A 14 -10.57 -1.50 23.47
CA LEU A 14 -9.81 -2.74 23.75
C LEU A 14 -10.45 -3.99 23.12
N ASP A 15 -11.75 -3.99 22.91
CA ASP A 15 -12.54 -5.05 22.28
C ASP A 15 -12.87 -4.79 20.79
N GLY A 16 -12.25 -3.78 20.17
CA GLY A 16 -12.21 -3.59 18.72
C GLY A 16 -13.38 -2.81 18.10
N TYR A 17 -14.10 -2.02 18.90
CA TYR A 17 -15.20 -1.18 18.43
C TYR A 17 -14.75 0.24 18.09
N LEU A 18 -15.34 0.81 17.03
CA LEU A 18 -15.12 2.17 16.55
C LEU A 18 -16.00 3.20 17.25
N ASP A 19 -17.11 2.75 17.82
CA ASP A 19 -18.10 3.60 18.50
C ASP A 19 -18.96 2.75 19.44
N ASP A 20 -19.84 3.39 20.22
CA ASP A 20 -20.92 2.71 20.93
C ASP A 20 -22.23 2.70 20.11
N THR A 21 -23.37 2.40 20.76
CA THR A 21 -24.70 2.40 20.12
C THR A 21 -25.49 3.68 20.40
N GLY A 22 -24.87 4.65 21.07
CA GLY A 22 -25.45 5.90 21.47
C GLY A 22 -25.64 6.86 20.30
N PRO A 23 -26.37 7.96 20.52
CA PRO A 23 -26.55 9.02 19.52
C PRO A 23 -25.32 9.95 19.43
N ASP A 24 -24.48 9.95 20.45
CA ASP A 24 -23.29 10.79 20.54
C ASP A 24 -22.05 9.98 20.18
N ARG A 25 -21.13 10.59 19.43
CA ARG A 25 -19.88 9.95 19.05
C ARG A 25 -19.01 9.64 20.26
N LEU A 26 -18.58 8.38 20.40
CA LEU A 26 -17.62 7.97 21.41
C LEU A 26 -16.23 8.54 21.10
N LEU A 27 -15.62 9.18 22.11
CA LEU A 27 -14.25 9.67 22.01
C LEU A 27 -13.27 8.57 22.42
N LEU A 28 -12.70 7.89 21.43
CA LEU A 28 -11.68 6.85 21.60
C LEU A 28 -10.24 7.41 21.61
N SER A 29 -10.05 8.63 21.11
CA SER A 29 -8.75 9.27 20.99
C SER A 29 -8.52 10.29 22.12
N SER A 30 -7.26 10.44 22.53
CA SER A 30 -6.83 11.49 23.44
C SER A 30 -6.61 12.83 22.69
N PRO A 31 -6.49 13.99 23.38
CA PRO A 31 -6.16 15.27 22.74
C PRO A 31 -4.87 15.22 21.91
N ALA A 32 -3.82 14.57 22.41
CA ALA A 32 -2.58 14.41 21.65
C ALA A 32 -2.75 13.52 20.40
N ASP A 33 -3.63 12.52 20.46
CA ASP A 33 -3.95 11.72 19.27
C ASP A 33 -4.80 12.49 18.24
N PHE A 34 -5.75 13.32 18.69
CA PHE A 34 -6.49 14.21 17.77
C PHE A 34 -5.57 15.17 17.05
N ASP A 35 -4.56 15.73 17.72
CA ASP A 35 -3.56 16.57 17.08
C ASP A 35 -2.72 15.81 16.06
N ARG A 36 -2.33 14.57 16.37
CA ARG A 36 -1.64 13.67 15.44
C ARG A 36 -2.50 13.33 14.21
N VAL A 37 -3.78 13.01 14.39
CA VAL A 37 -4.70 12.75 13.27
C VAL A 37 -4.81 14.00 12.39
N ASP A 38 -4.84 15.19 12.99
CA ASP A 38 -4.84 16.46 12.27
C ASP A 38 -3.56 16.68 11.45
N GLU A 39 -2.40 16.29 12.00
CA GLU A 39 -1.12 16.24 11.28
C GLU A 39 -1.17 15.27 10.09
N VAL A 40 -1.70 14.06 10.29
CA VAL A 40 -1.84 13.06 9.22
C VAL A 40 -2.76 13.60 8.12
N ARG A 41 -3.92 14.16 8.46
CA ARG A 41 -4.81 14.85 7.51
C ARG A 41 -4.10 15.95 6.73
N ALA A 42 -3.23 16.72 7.38
CA ALA A 42 -2.46 17.76 6.71
C ALA A 42 -1.39 17.20 5.76
N SER A 43 -0.93 15.97 5.98
CA SER A 43 0.08 15.32 5.15
C SER A 43 -0.47 14.68 3.87
N VAL A 44 -1.76 14.31 3.84
CA VAL A 44 -2.38 13.60 2.69
C VAL A 44 -3.05 14.52 1.67
N ASP A 45 -3.28 14.01 0.46
CA ASP A 45 -3.90 14.76 -0.63
C ASP A 45 -5.42 14.62 -0.62
N ALA A 46 -5.91 13.48 -0.13
CA ALA A 46 -7.34 13.20 0.02
C ALA A 46 -7.66 12.48 1.34
N ILE A 47 -8.87 12.72 1.86
CA ILE A 47 -9.43 12.00 3.01
C ILE A 47 -10.75 11.37 2.59
N LEU A 48 -10.90 10.07 2.81
CA LEU A 48 -12.06 9.26 2.45
C LEU A 48 -12.81 8.79 3.67
N ILE A 49 -14.13 8.98 3.65
CA ILE A 49 -15.06 8.33 4.58
C ILE A 49 -16.25 7.72 3.84
N GLY A 50 -16.77 6.63 4.39
CA GLY A 50 -18.00 6.03 3.88
C GLY A 50 -19.24 6.86 4.15
N ALA A 51 -20.26 6.65 3.33
CA ALA A 51 -21.58 7.23 3.52
C ALA A 51 -22.13 6.96 4.94
N GLY A 52 -21.91 5.76 5.49
CA GLY A 52 -22.35 5.39 6.85
C GLY A 52 -21.81 6.34 7.91
N THR A 53 -20.52 6.70 7.84
CA THR A 53 -19.88 7.67 8.74
C THR A 53 -20.47 9.08 8.58
N ILE A 54 -20.84 9.50 7.37
CA ILE A 54 -21.54 10.78 7.18
C ILE A 54 -22.89 10.79 7.89
N ARG A 55 -23.65 9.69 7.84
CA ARG A 55 -24.97 9.59 8.48
C ARG A 55 -24.87 9.54 10.01
N ALA A 56 -23.89 8.80 10.54
CA ALA A 56 -23.71 8.64 11.98
C ALA A 56 -23.13 9.93 12.60
N ASP A 57 -22.02 10.44 12.06
CA ASP A 57 -21.22 11.46 12.75
C ASP A 57 -21.40 12.88 12.19
N ASN A 58 -21.98 12.99 10.98
CA ASN A 58 -22.08 14.22 10.22
C ASN A 58 -20.80 15.10 10.28
N PRO A 59 -19.61 14.55 9.94
CA PRO A 59 -18.34 15.21 10.23
C PRO A 59 -18.06 16.32 9.21
N ARG A 60 -17.31 17.34 9.65
CA ARG A 60 -16.76 18.37 8.75
C ARG A 60 -15.58 17.87 7.93
N LEU A 61 -14.84 16.87 8.44
CA LEU A 61 -13.65 16.26 7.83
C LEU A 61 -12.64 17.29 7.31
N LEU A 62 -11.94 17.96 8.24
CA LEU A 62 -11.03 19.07 7.96
C LEU A 62 -9.68 18.86 8.64
N VAL A 63 -8.67 19.57 8.13
CA VAL A 63 -7.50 19.98 8.90
C VAL A 63 -7.90 21.16 9.78
N ASN A 64 -7.88 20.97 11.09
CA ASN A 64 -8.32 21.94 12.11
C ASN A 64 -7.24 22.98 12.39
N SER A 65 -5.96 22.60 12.45
CA SER A 65 -4.86 23.54 12.72
C SER A 65 -4.69 24.56 11.58
N ALA A 66 -4.80 25.85 11.92
CA ALA A 66 -4.58 26.92 10.96
C ALA A 66 -3.12 26.97 10.46
N GLU A 67 -2.16 26.63 11.32
CA GLU A 67 -0.75 26.55 10.95
C GLU A 67 -0.50 25.45 9.93
N ARG A 68 -1.08 24.25 10.14
CA ARG A 68 -0.98 23.14 9.17
C ARG A 68 -1.61 23.49 7.83
N ARG A 69 -2.75 24.18 7.84
CA ARG A 69 -3.38 24.71 6.62
C ARG A 69 -2.49 25.72 5.89
N ALA A 70 -1.90 26.68 6.63
CA ALA A 70 -0.97 27.64 6.06
C ALA A 70 0.28 26.97 5.47
N ALA A 71 0.82 25.95 6.14
CA ALA A 71 1.96 25.17 5.64
C ALA A 71 1.64 24.42 4.34
N ARG A 72 0.43 23.86 4.21
CA ARG A 72 -0.02 23.24 2.95
C ARG A 72 -0.03 24.25 1.80
N VAL A 73 -0.63 25.42 2.02
CA VAL A 73 -0.69 26.50 1.02
C VAL A 73 0.71 26.98 0.65
N ALA A 74 1.60 27.16 1.62
CA ALA A 74 2.99 27.54 1.38
C ALA A 74 3.76 26.49 0.55
N ALA A 75 3.40 25.21 0.65
CA ALA A 75 3.94 24.12 -0.16
C ALA A 75 3.24 23.97 -1.53
N GLY A 76 2.36 24.90 -1.92
CA GLY A 76 1.64 24.85 -3.20
C GLY A 76 0.47 23.86 -3.23
N ARG A 77 0.05 23.32 -2.08
CA ARG A 77 -1.07 22.37 -1.97
C ARG A 77 -2.36 23.11 -1.58
N PRO A 78 -3.54 22.57 -1.91
CA PRO A 78 -4.80 23.12 -1.43
C PRO A 78 -4.85 23.19 0.11
N GLU A 79 -5.49 24.24 0.64
CA GLU A 79 -5.63 24.48 2.09
C GLU A 79 -6.20 23.26 2.82
N TYR A 80 -7.15 22.55 2.20
CA TYR A 80 -7.74 21.31 2.67
C TYR A 80 -7.45 20.18 1.68
N PRO A 81 -7.24 18.93 2.15
CA PRO A 81 -7.26 17.76 1.29
C PRO A 81 -8.60 17.60 0.55
N LEU A 82 -8.58 16.94 -0.60
CA LEU A 82 -9.78 16.53 -1.31
C LEU A 82 -10.64 15.64 -0.40
N LYS A 83 -11.92 15.99 -0.27
CA LYS A 83 -12.85 15.21 0.55
C LYS A 83 -13.55 14.18 -0.32
N VAL A 84 -13.34 12.90 0.00
CA VAL A 84 -13.86 11.77 -0.76
C VAL A 84 -14.93 11.08 0.07
N THR A 85 -16.05 10.74 -0.57
CA THR A 85 -17.01 9.82 0.02
C THR A 85 -17.46 8.74 -0.95
N VAL A 86 -17.78 7.57 -0.41
CA VAL A 86 -18.20 6.39 -1.18
C VAL A 86 -19.58 5.95 -0.70
N SER A 87 -20.52 5.82 -1.64
CA SER A 87 -21.88 5.34 -1.35
C SER A 87 -22.42 4.46 -2.48
N GLY A 88 -22.84 3.23 -2.16
CA GLY A 88 -23.49 2.38 -3.16
C GLY A 88 -24.85 2.91 -3.65
N SER A 89 -25.61 3.58 -2.77
CA SER A 89 -26.97 4.05 -3.06
C SER A 89 -27.06 5.50 -3.54
N GLY A 90 -26.00 6.29 -3.35
CA GLY A 90 -26.01 7.74 -3.57
C GLY A 90 -26.93 8.53 -2.62
N ASP A 91 -27.54 7.87 -1.65
CA ASP A 91 -28.58 8.43 -0.78
C ASP A 91 -27.99 9.23 0.40
N LEU A 92 -27.50 10.43 0.14
CA LEU A 92 -26.82 11.28 1.13
C LEU A 92 -27.63 12.55 1.37
N ASP A 93 -27.69 12.99 2.63
CA ASP A 93 -28.32 14.25 3.01
C ASP A 93 -27.53 15.45 2.43
N PRO A 94 -28.12 16.27 1.55
CA PRO A 94 -27.47 17.47 1.01
C PRO A 94 -27.15 18.53 2.07
N ALA A 95 -27.79 18.49 3.24
CA ALA A 95 -27.53 19.39 4.36
C ALA A 95 -26.37 18.95 5.25
N ALA A 96 -25.77 17.76 5.02
CA ALA A 96 -24.66 17.28 5.84
C ALA A 96 -23.48 18.28 5.85
N LYS A 97 -22.87 18.48 7.03
CA LYS A 97 -21.72 19.38 7.23
C LYS A 97 -20.57 19.06 6.29
N PHE A 98 -20.44 17.80 5.88
CA PHE A 98 -19.48 17.36 4.88
C PHE A 98 -19.54 18.19 3.59
N TRP A 99 -20.72 18.59 3.10
CA TRP A 99 -20.86 19.33 1.84
C TRP A 99 -20.54 20.82 1.96
N HIS A 100 -20.67 21.37 3.16
CA HIS A 100 -20.64 22.83 3.41
C HIS A 100 -19.35 23.33 4.04
N THR A 101 -18.33 22.47 4.20
CA THR A 101 -17.03 22.85 4.76
C THR A 101 -15.84 22.28 3.99
N GLY A 102 -14.68 22.94 4.09
CA GLY A 102 -13.42 22.52 3.47
C GLY A 102 -13.33 22.90 2.00
N GLY A 103 -12.51 22.16 1.24
CA GLY A 103 -12.30 22.37 -0.19
C GLY A 103 -13.18 21.50 -1.08
N ASP A 104 -12.60 21.02 -2.17
CA ASP A 104 -13.27 20.19 -3.18
C ASP A 104 -13.77 18.85 -2.61
N LYS A 105 -14.81 18.32 -3.25
CA LYS A 105 -15.55 17.15 -2.78
C LYS A 105 -15.89 16.25 -3.94
N VAL A 106 -15.69 14.95 -3.75
CA VAL A 106 -16.07 13.93 -4.73
C VAL A 106 -16.86 12.80 -4.05
N LEU A 107 -17.96 12.42 -4.69
CA LEU A 107 -18.76 11.24 -4.38
C LEU A 107 -18.48 10.16 -5.43
N TYR A 108 -17.95 9.03 -5.00
CA TYR A 108 -17.91 7.81 -5.80
C TYR A 108 -19.12 6.94 -5.49
N THR A 109 -19.81 6.50 -6.54
CA THR A 109 -21.07 5.78 -6.40
C THR A 109 -21.35 4.85 -7.58
N THR A 110 -22.47 4.14 -7.55
CA THR A 110 -22.96 3.33 -8.67
C THR A 110 -23.70 4.21 -9.69
N ASP A 111 -23.99 3.70 -10.88
CA ASP A 111 -24.77 4.42 -11.90
C ASP A 111 -26.10 4.94 -11.32
N LYS A 112 -26.82 4.08 -10.59
CA LYS A 112 -28.08 4.44 -9.91
C LYS A 112 -27.88 5.47 -8.80
N GLY A 113 -26.77 5.37 -8.07
CA GLY A 113 -26.45 6.33 -7.01
C GLY A 113 -26.09 7.71 -7.58
N ALA A 114 -25.46 7.76 -8.75
CA ALA A 114 -25.13 9.01 -9.43
C ALA A 114 -26.39 9.76 -9.86
N GLU A 115 -27.37 9.05 -10.44
CA GLU A 115 -28.70 9.62 -10.77
C GLU A 115 -29.38 10.21 -9.53
N ARG A 116 -29.34 9.49 -8.40
CA ARG A 116 -29.94 9.93 -7.14
C ARG A 116 -29.24 11.15 -6.56
N ALA A 117 -27.91 11.15 -6.55
CA ALA A 117 -27.08 12.26 -6.08
C ALA A 117 -27.33 13.53 -6.90
N ALA A 118 -27.44 13.40 -8.23
CA ALA A 118 -27.77 14.50 -9.12
C ALA A 118 -29.17 15.05 -8.85
N ALA A 119 -30.18 14.18 -8.68
CA ALA A 119 -31.54 14.58 -8.33
C ALA A 119 -31.63 15.30 -6.97
N ALA A 120 -30.77 14.92 -6.01
CA ALA A 120 -30.70 15.56 -4.70
C ALA A 120 -29.92 16.89 -4.70
N GLY A 121 -29.26 17.25 -5.81
CA GLY A 121 -28.48 18.49 -5.91
C GLY A 121 -27.27 18.54 -4.99
N LEU A 122 -26.57 17.40 -4.80
CA LEU A 122 -25.38 17.35 -3.96
C LEU A 122 -24.27 18.27 -4.50
N ALA A 123 -23.71 19.10 -3.62
CA ALA A 123 -22.62 20.01 -3.93
C ALA A 123 -21.25 19.28 -3.95
N ALA A 124 -21.08 18.36 -4.89
CA ALA A 124 -19.86 17.60 -5.11
C ALA A 124 -19.72 17.14 -6.56
N ASP A 125 -18.50 16.82 -6.97
CA ASP A 125 -18.27 16.03 -8.18
C ASP A 125 -18.79 14.60 -7.96
N VAL A 126 -19.53 14.03 -8.91
CA VAL A 126 -20.15 12.71 -8.77
C VAL A 126 -19.59 11.79 -9.84
N VAL A 127 -18.87 10.76 -9.41
CA VAL A 127 -18.21 9.78 -10.29
C VAL A 127 -18.93 8.45 -10.18
N SER A 128 -19.49 7.99 -11.30
CA SER A 128 -20.01 6.62 -11.39
C SER A 128 -18.88 5.63 -11.63
N LEU A 129 -18.86 4.57 -10.82
CA LEU A 129 -17.98 3.41 -10.96
C LEU A 129 -18.59 2.29 -11.81
N GLY A 130 -19.85 2.44 -12.23
CA GLY A 130 -20.62 1.43 -12.96
C GLY A 130 -21.75 0.83 -12.12
N PRO A 131 -22.18 -0.42 -12.39
CA PRO A 131 -23.33 -1.01 -11.69
C PRO A 131 -23.05 -1.32 -10.22
N GLU A 132 -21.79 -1.53 -9.85
CA GLU A 132 -21.32 -1.82 -8.51
C GLU A 132 -20.13 -0.90 -8.15
N LEU A 133 -19.75 -0.88 -6.87
CA LEU A 133 -18.56 -0.16 -6.44
C LEU A 133 -17.29 -0.92 -6.87
N ASP A 134 -16.35 -0.21 -7.46
CA ASP A 134 -15.08 -0.73 -7.97
C ASP A 134 -13.91 0.07 -7.36
N TRP A 135 -13.20 -0.53 -6.41
CA TRP A 135 -12.10 0.12 -5.70
C TRP A 135 -10.89 0.41 -6.60
N PRO A 136 -10.40 -0.55 -7.42
CA PRO A 136 -9.36 -0.26 -8.40
C PRO A 136 -9.68 0.94 -9.31
N ARG A 137 -10.92 1.02 -9.82
CA ARG A 137 -11.36 2.15 -10.66
C ARG A 137 -11.39 3.47 -9.89
N LEU A 138 -11.89 3.45 -8.65
CA LEU A 138 -11.90 4.63 -7.76
C LEU A 138 -10.48 5.14 -7.51
N LEU A 139 -9.56 4.24 -7.13
CA LEU A 139 -8.18 4.59 -6.84
C LEU A 139 -7.44 5.08 -8.09
N ALA A 140 -7.76 4.54 -9.27
CA ALA A 140 -7.24 5.03 -10.54
C ALA A 140 -7.74 6.44 -10.87
N ASP A 141 -9.02 6.75 -10.63
CA ASP A 141 -9.57 8.10 -10.81
C ASP A 141 -8.93 9.10 -9.83
N LEU A 142 -8.73 8.71 -8.57
CA LEU A 142 -8.01 9.55 -7.60
C LEU A 142 -6.57 9.83 -8.04
N SER A 143 -5.84 8.82 -8.52
CA SER A 143 -4.49 9.02 -9.07
C SER A 143 -4.51 9.99 -10.27
N ALA A 144 -5.49 9.85 -11.17
CA ALA A 144 -5.66 10.77 -12.30
C ALA A 144 -5.97 12.22 -11.88
N ARG A 145 -6.51 12.43 -10.68
CA ARG A 145 -6.73 13.74 -10.05
C ARG A 145 -5.49 14.28 -9.32
N GLY A 146 -4.36 13.58 -9.35
CA GLY A 146 -3.14 13.96 -8.65
C GLY A 146 -3.16 13.65 -7.15
N VAL A 147 -3.98 12.68 -6.73
CA VAL A 147 -3.91 12.16 -5.36
C VAL A 147 -2.80 11.12 -5.29
N ASP A 148 -1.74 11.42 -4.55
CA ASP A 148 -0.64 10.49 -4.30
C ASP A 148 -0.82 9.77 -2.96
N ARG A 149 -1.42 10.43 -1.96
CA ARG A 149 -1.69 9.87 -0.62
C ARG A 149 -3.16 10.04 -0.23
N LEU A 150 -3.81 8.91 0.06
CA LEU A 150 -5.19 8.81 0.51
C LEU A 150 -5.25 8.34 1.96
N MET A 151 -5.89 9.12 2.84
CA MET A 151 -6.25 8.66 4.18
C MET A 151 -7.69 8.16 4.19
N VAL A 152 -7.96 7.01 4.82
CA VAL A 152 -9.29 6.42 4.94
C VAL A 152 -9.67 6.30 6.41
N GLU A 153 -10.58 7.16 6.88
CA GLU A 153 -10.96 7.28 8.29
C GLU A 153 -12.20 6.45 8.70
N GLY A 154 -12.72 5.62 7.79
CA GLY A 154 -13.79 4.66 8.08
C GLY A 154 -14.80 4.51 6.95
N GLY A 155 -15.88 3.73 7.09
CA GLY A 155 -16.24 2.85 8.20
C GLY A 155 -15.80 1.40 7.97
N GLY A 156 -16.12 0.52 8.92
CA GLY A 156 -15.51 -0.81 8.96
C GLY A 156 -15.69 -1.69 7.71
N ARG A 157 -16.78 -1.50 6.94
CA ARG A 157 -16.94 -2.17 5.63
C ARG A 157 -15.89 -1.72 4.61
N ILE A 158 -15.56 -0.43 4.56
CA ILE A 158 -14.57 0.12 3.62
C ILE A 158 -13.18 -0.39 3.98
N HIS A 159 -12.81 -0.34 5.26
CA HIS A 159 -11.54 -0.89 5.74
C HIS A 159 -11.41 -2.38 5.40
N THR A 160 -12.46 -3.17 5.65
CA THR A 160 -12.49 -4.59 5.26
C THR A 160 -12.29 -4.78 3.76
N GLN A 161 -12.99 -4.03 2.91
CA GLN A 161 -12.90 -4.18 1.45
C GLN A 161 -11.52 -3.82 0.91
N LEU A 162 -10.91 -2.74 1.39
CA LEU A 162 -9.57 -2.33 0.96
C LEU A 162 -8.50 -3.34 1.36
N LEU A 163 -8.57 -3.89 2.59
CA LEU A 163 -7.64 -4.93 3.03
C LEU A 163 -7.82 -6.24 2.25
N GLN A 164 -9.05 -6.65 1.97
CA GLN A 164 -9.32 -7.90 1.24
C GLN A 164 -8.93 -7.87 -0.23
N GLN A 165 -8.82 -6.68 -0.81
CA GLN A 165 -8.43 -6.49 -2.20
C GLN A 165 -6.95 -6.13 -2.33
N ASP A 166 -6.18 -6.20 -1.23
CA ASP A 166 -4.77 -5.81 -1.19
C ASP A 166 -4.56 -4.36 -1.69
N LEU A 167 -5.41 -3.44 -1.25
CA LEU A 167 -5.40 -2.02 -1.66
C LEU A 167 -5.03 -1.05 -0.53
N ALA A 168 -4.65 -1.56 0.64
CA ALA A 168 -4.26 -0.75 1.79
C ALA A 168 -2.76 -0.89 2.09
N ASP A 169 -2.03 0.22 2.04
CA ASP A 169 -0.59 0.26 2.26
C ASP A 169 -0.19 0.28 3.73
N GLU A 170 -0.98 0.96 4.55
CA GLU A 170 -0.70 1.08 5.98
C GLU A 170 -2.00 1.12 6.78
N LEU A 171 -1.96 0.52 7.97
CA LEU A 171 -2.98 0.69 9.00
C LEU A 171 -2.38 1.39 10.21
N GLN A 172 -2.88 2.59 10.51
CA GLN A 172 -2.67 3.30 11.77
C GLN A 172 -3.85 3.04 12.71
N LEU A 173 -3.58 2.26 13.75
CA LEU A 173 -4.58 1.86 14.74
C LEU A 173 -4.26 2.47 16.10
N ILE A 174 -5.22 3.19 16.66
CA ILE A 174 -5.20 3.67 18.04
C ILE A 174 -6.02 2.72 18.90
N LEU A 175 -5.43 2.26 20.01
CA LEU A 175 -6.10 1.43 21.00
C LEU A 175 -6.39 2.26 22.25
N ALA A 176 -7.67 2.49 22.51
CA ALA A 176 -8.18 3.25 23.65
C ALA A 176 -8.32 2.34 24.88
N PRO A 177 -8.04 2.83 26.10
CA PRO A 177 -8.06 2.02 27.33
C PRO A 177 -9.48 1.82 27.90
N LEU A 178 -10.46 1.48 27.06
CA LEU A 178 -11.85 1.23 27.45
C LEU A 178 -12.46 0.04 26.70
N PHE A 179 -13.59 -0.46 27.19
CA PHE A 179 -14.41 -1.48 26.53
C PHE A 179 -15.76 -0.90 26.12
N VAL A 180 -16.28 -1.29 24.96
CA VAL A 180 -17.65 -0.96 24.54
C VAL A 180 -18.61 -2.08 24.93
N GLY A 181 -18.25 -3.34 24.66
CA GLY A 181 -18.98 -4.52 25.13
C GLY A 181 -20.34 -4.76 24.48
N ALA A 182 -20.76 -3.93 23.52
CA ALA A 182 -22.05 -4.03 22.83
C ALA A 182 -21.90 -4.75 21.48
N PRO A 183 -22.40 -5.99 21.31
CA PRO A 183 -22.22 -6.81 20.09
C PRO A 183 -22.60 -6.12 18.79
N GLU A 184 -23.64 -5.28 18.84
CA GLU A 184 -24.21 -4.52 17.73
C GLU A 184 -23.49 -3.20 17.44
N ALA A 185 -22.53 -2.78 18.28
CA ALA A 185 -21.79 -1.55 18.07
C ALA A 185 -20.87 -1.65 16.84
N PRO A 186 -20.55 -0.52 16.18
CA PRO A 186 -19.69 -0.51 15.00
C PRO A 186 -18.29 -1.07 15.29
N ARG A 187 -17.86 -2.08 14.52
CA ARG A 187 -16.52 -2.67 14.63
C ARG A 187 -15.58 -2.14 13.56
N LEU A 188 -14.27 -2.21 13.84
CA LEU A 188 -13.22 -1.82 12.89
C LEU A 188 -13.35 -2.54 11.55
N PHE A 189 -13.70 -3.83 11.59
CA PHE A 189 -13.88 -4.64 10.39
C PHE A 189 -15.31 -5.16 10.33
N GLY A 190 -15.91 -5.03 9.15
CA GLY A 190 -17.19 -5.61 8.82
C GLY A 190 -17.10 -7.09 8.40
N PRO A 191 -18.19 -7.67 7.88
CA PRO A 191 -18.19 -9.04 7.38
C PRO A 191 -17.22 -9.20 6.21
N GLY A 192 -16.46 -10.28 6.23
CA GLY A 192 -15.46 -10.58 5.21
C GLY A 192 -14.72 -11.90 5.50
N GLY A 193 -14.10 -12.49 4.47
CA GLY A 193 -13.10 -13.55 4.64
C GLY A 193 -11.82 -13.03 5.32
N TYR A 194 -11.05 -13.96 5.88
CA TYR A 194 -9.75 -13.67 6.50
C TYR A 194 -8.79 -13.05 5.46
N GLN A 195 -8.06 -12.00 5.84
CA GLN A 195 -7.07 -11.35 4.97
C GLN A 195 -5.94 -12.31 4.57
N GLY A 196 -5.36 -12.12 3.39
CA GLY A 196 -4.17 -12.84 2.98
C GLY A 196 -2.99 -12.49 3.88
N GLY A 197 -2.32 -13.50 4.43
CA GLY A 197 -1.10 -13.33 5.22
C GLY A 197 -1.25 -12.53 6.52
N ARG A 198 -0.11 -12.06 7.04
CA ARG A 198 -0.03 -11.28 8.29
C ARG A 198 0.17 -9.80 7.97
N LEU A 199 -0.14 -8.96 8.95
CA LEU A 199 0.35 -7.59 8.96
C LEU A 199 1.65 -7.52 9.78
N ARG A 200 2.63 -6.77 9.30
CA ARG A 200 3.87 -6.48 10.00
C ARG A 200 3.69 -5.22 10.84
N LEU A 201 3.94 -5.35 12.15
CA LEU A 201 4.02 -4.20 13.05
C LEU A 201 5.31 -3.40 12.75
N VAL A 202 5.17 -2.13 12.37
CA VAL A 202 6.29 -1.25 12.04
C VAL A 202 6.54 -0.18 13.10
N GLU A 203 5.53 0.20 13.87
CA GLU A 203 5.68 1.14 15.00
C GLU A 203 4.71 0.75 16.13
N THR A 204 5.17 0.90 17.37
CA THR A 204 4.32 0.98 18.56
C THR A 204 4.72 2.21 19.36
N ARG A 205 3.76 3.06 19.69
CA ARG A 205 4.02 4.28 20.44
C ARG A 205 2.88 4.60 21.38
N ARG A 206 3.20 4.84 22.65
CA ARG A 206 2.26 5.40 23.61
C ARG A 206 2.03 6.88 23.31
N ILE A 207 0.77 7.30 23.26
CA ILE A 207 0.34 8.69 23.13
C ILE A 207 -0.60 8.95 24.31
N GLU A 208 -0.11 9.66 25.33
CA GLU A 208 -0.83 9.82 26.60
C GLU A 208 -1.27 8.47 27.18
N ASP A 209 -2.58 8.19 27.20
CA ASP A 209 -3.21 6.97 27.70
C ASP A 209 -3.63 5.98 26.59
N VAL A 210 -3.43 6.32 25.31
CA VAL A 210 -3.71 5.45 24.16
C VAL A 210 -2.42 4.87 23.55
N VAL A 211 -2.55 3.80 22.75
CA VAL A 211 -1.44 3.18 22.03
C VAL A 211 -1.64 3.28 20.53
N LEU A 212 -0.71 3.91 19.83
CA LEU A 212 -0.59 3.85 18.37
C LEU A 212 0.15 2.59 17.96
N MET A 213 -0.40 1.87 17.00
CA MET A 213 0.24 0.77 16.29
C MET A 213 0.15 1.04 14.80
N ARG A 214 1.27 0.88 14.09
CA ARG A 214 1.33 0.98 12.63
C ARG A 214 1.65 -0.36 12.04
N TYR A 215 0.92 -0.71 10.98
CA TYR A 215 1.03 -1.99 10.31
C TYR A 215 1.16 -1.83 8.80
N GLU A 216 1.97 -2.68 8.18
CA GLU A 216 2.08 -2.84 6.72
C GLU A 216 1.67 -4.27 6.33
N PRO A 217 1.01 -4.50 5.19
CA PRO A 217 0.73 -5.85 4.69
C PRO A 217 2.01 -6.57 4.26
N THR A 218 2.04 -7.90 4.43
CA THR A 218 3.19 -8.73 4.01
C THR A 218 2.89 -9.69 2.89
N ALA A 219 1.61 -9.97 2.59
CA ALA A 219 1.24 -10.89 1.51
C ALA A 219 1.47 -10.24 0.13
N PRO A 220 2.29 -10.85 -0.75
CA PRO A 220 2.45 -10.37 -2.12
C PRO A 220 1.13 -10.32 -2.88
N GLY A 221 1.03 -9.38 -3.82
CA GLY A 221 -0.10 -9.34 -4.76
C GLY A 221 -0.10 -10.52 -5.73
N THR A 222 -1.22 -10.67 -6.43
CA THR A 222 -1.34 -11.59 -7.57
C THR A 222 -1.38 -10.80 -8.88
N GLY A 223 -0.81 -11.35 -9.94
CA GLY A 223 -0.84 -10.69 -11.25
C GLY A 223 0.23 -9.62 -11.47
N PRO A 224 0.09 -8.85 -12.57
CA PRO A 224 1.10 -7.89 -13.06
C PRO A 224 0.98 -6.49 -12.45
N LEU A 225 0.10 -6.30 -11.47
CA LEU A 225 -0.05 -5.02 -10.77
C LEU A 225 0.75 -5.04 -9.48
N ALA A 226 1.24 -3.85 -9.09
CA ALA A 226 1.85 -3.64 -7.80
C ALA A 226 0.80 -3.79 -6.70
N ALA A 227 1.18 -4.47 -5.63
CA ALA A 227 0.43 -4.54 -4.39
C ALA A 227 1.21 -3.85 -3.27
N PRO A 228 0.52 -3.35 -2.24
CA PRO A 228 1.12 -2.76 -1.04
C PRO A 228 2.34 -3.47 -0.47
N ALA A 229 2.27 -4.80 -0.32
CA ALA A 229 3.39 -5.57 0.25
C ALA A 229 4.64 -5.55 -0.65
N ASP A 230 4.51 -5.26 -1.95
CA ASP A 230 5.66 -5.22 -2.85
C ASP A 230 6.65 -4.11 -2.47
N HIS A 231 6.13 -2.97 -2.01
CA HIS A 231 6.94 -1.86 -1.50
C HIS A 231 7.81 -2.29 -0.32
N HIS A 232 7.27 -3.13 0.57
CA HIS A 232 7.97 -3.67 1.71
C HIS A 232 9.14 -4.57 1.29
N TRP A 233 8.85 -5.56 0.45
CA TRP A 233 9.81 -6.58 0.07
C TRP A 233 10.87 -6.07 -0.90
N LEU A 234 10.51 -5.19 -1.83
CA LEU A 234 11.48 -4.57 -2.74
C LEU A 234 12.41 -3.60 -1.99
N ARG A 235 11.90 -2.91 -0.97
CA ARG A 235 12.74 -2.12 -0.06
C ARG A 235 13.79 -3.00 0.62
N LEU A 236 13.38 -4.16 1.14
CA LEU A 236 14.29 -5.12 1.78
C LEU A 236 15.33 -5.65 0.77
N ALA A 237 14.93 -5.94 -0.48
CA ALA A 237 15.86 -6.33 -1.54
C ALA A 237 16.92 -5.23 -1.80
N CYS A 238 16.52 -3.96 -1.82
CA CYS A 238 17.47 -2.84 -1.94
C CYS A 238 18.39 -2.70 -0.70
N GLU A 239 17.89 -2.96 0.51
CA GLU A 239 18.70 -2.97 1.74
C GLU A 239 19.75 -4.08 1.71
N LEU A 240 19.41 -5.27 1.18
CA LEU A 240 20.34 -6.38 1.00
C LEU A 240 21.43 -6.07 -0.03
N ALA A 241 21.12 -5.30 -1.08
CA ALA A 241 22.12 -4.87 -2.06
C ALA A 241 23.27 -4.06 -1.41
N ALA A 242 22.98 -3.30 -0.35
CA ALA A 242 24.00 -2.55 0.39
C ALA A 242 24.98 -3.43 1.20
N LEU A 243 24.66 -4.71 1.41
CA LEU A 243 25.52 -5.66 2.11
C LEU A 243 26.57 -6.31 1.20
N CYS A 244 26.46 -6.13 -0.12
CA CYS A 244 27.35 -6.78 -1.06
C CYS A 244 28.80 -6.29 -0.91
N PRO A 245 29.80 -7.20 -0.92
CA PRO A 245 31.18 -6.81 -1.12
C PRO A 245 31.34 -5.93 -2.37
N PRO A 246 32.13 -4.85 -2.35
CA PRO A 246 32.33 -4.00 -3.54
C PRO A 246 32.91 -4.77 -4.72
N SER A 247 32.49 -4.42 -5.93
CA SER A 247 33.04 -4.98 -7.18
C SER A 247 33.13 -3.88 -8.25
N ARG A 248 34.13 -3.97 -9.13
CA ARG A 248 34.28 -3.11 -10.32
C ARG A 248 33.72 -3.74 -11.59
N THR A 249 33.31 -5.01 -11.52
CA THR A 249 32.92 -5.81 -12.69
C THR A 249 31.57 -6.50 -12.51
N ALA A 250 30.85 -6.19 -11.43
CA ALA A 250 29.52 -6.74 -11.15
C ALA A 250 28.72 -5.78 -10.29
N PHE A 251 27.41 -5.71 -10.55
CA PHE A 251 26.48 -4.97 -9.71
C PHE A 251 26.31 -5.63 -8.33
N SER A 252 26.05 -4.80 -7.32
CA SER A 252 25.52 -5.16 -6.01
C SER A 252 23.99 -5.24 -6.10
N VAL A 253 23.46 -6.45 -5.99
CA VAL A 253 22.04 -6.76 -6.09
C VAL A 253 21.60 -7.49 -4.82
N GLY A 254 20.39 -7.24 -4.35
CA GLY A 254 19.73 -8.02 -3.30
C GLY A 254 18.42 -8.61 -3.79
N ALA A 255 18.03 -9.75 -3.24
CA ALA A 255 16.82 -10.46 -3.62
C ALA A 255 16.13 -11.14 -2.42
N VAL A 256 14.81 -11.25 -2.48
CA VAL A 256 13.96 -11.91 -1.48
C VAL A 256 12.93 -12.79 -2.19
N VAL A 257 12.71 -14.00 -1.69
CA VAL A 257 11.66 -14.91 -2.15
C VAL A 257 10.59 -15.03 -1.07
N VAL A 258 9.35 -14.73 -1.42
CA VAL A 258 8.24 -14.62 -0.46
C VAL A 258 7.07 -15.48 -0.92
N ALA A 259 6.54 -16.31 -0.03
CA ALA A 259 5.35 -17.12 -0.29
C ALA A 259 4.07 -16.25 -0.36
N ALA A 260 3.01 -16.79 -0.95
CA ALA A 260 1.73 -16.09 -1.10
C ALA A 260 1.09 -15.64 0.23
N ASP A 261 1.41 -16.28 1.37
CA ASP A 261 0.94 -15.88 2.70
C ASP A 261 1.80 -14.80 3.36
N GLY A 262 2.80 -14.27 2.64
CA GLY A 262 3.74 -13.28 3.15
C GLY A 262 4.87 -13.85 4.01
N THR A 263 5.04 -15.18 4.05
CA THR A 263 6.22 -15.79 4.69
C THR A 263 7.44 -15.59 3.80
N GLU A 264 8.49 -15.00 4.36
CA GLU A 264 9.81 -14.97 3.71
C GLU A 264 10.39 -16.39 3.66
N LEU A 265 10.61 -16.91 2.46
CA LEU A 265 11.20 -18.24 2.25
C LEU A 265 12.72 -18.17 2.34
N ALA A 266 13.32 -17.21 1.66
CA ALA A 266 14.75 -16.95 1.70
C ALA A 266 15.07 -15.54 1.19
N ARG A 267 16.30 -15.11 1.47
CA ARG A 267 16.88 -13.89 0.94
C ARG A 267 18.31 -14.14 0.48
N GLY A 268 18.83 -13.30 -0.40
CA GLY A 268 20.19 -13.38 -0.92
C GLY A 268 20.70 -12.02 -1.36
N HIS A 269 22.01 -11.90 -1.48
CA HIS A 269 22.67 -10.74 -2.06
C HIS A 269 23.84 -11.19 -2.92
N SER A 270 24.28 -10.33 -3.83
CA SER A 270 25.39 -10.68 -4.73
C SER A 270 26.67 -10.86 -3.95
N ARG A 271 27.46 -11.88 -4.32
CA ARG A 271 28.73 -12.22 -3.65
C ARG A 271 28.53 -12.54 -2.16
N GLU A 272 27.40 -13.16 -1.82
CA GLU A 272 27.12 -13.62 -0.47
C GLU A 272 28.03 -14.81 -0.09
N GLY A 273 28.59 -14.77 1.11
CA GLY A 273 29.54 -15.77 1.59
C GLY A 273 30.87 -15.70 0.84
N ASP A 274 31.47 -16.87 0.57
CA ASP A 274 32.77 -17.00 -0.10
C ASP A 274 32.65 -17.19 -1.64
N ASP A 275 31.49 -16.89 -2.22
CA ASP A 275 31.21 -17.10 -3.63
C ASP A 275 31.25 -15.79 -4.42
N PRO A 276 32.40 -15.43 -5.05
CA PRO A 276 32.57 -14.11 -5.67
C PRO A 276 31.74 -13.90 -6.95
N VAL A 277 31.01 -14.91 -7.41
CA VAL A 277 30.24 -14.86 -8.67
C VAL A 277 28.75 -15.18 -8.49
N VAL A 278 28.29 -15.48 -7.27
CA VAL A 278 26.87 -15.74 -7.01
C VAL A 278 26.06 -14.45 -7.17
N HIS A 279 24.92 -14.57 -7.86
CA HIS A 279 23.94 -13.49 -7.99
C HIS A 279 22.91 -13.58 -6.86
N ALA A 280 22.24 -12.48 -6.57
CA ALA A 280 21.30 -12.38 -5.45
C ALA A 280 20.14 -13.37 -5.53
N GLU A 281 19.50 -13.49 -6.71
CA GLU A 281 18.36 -14.38 -6.93
C GLU A 281 18.78 -15.85 -6.80
N GLU A 282 19.97 -16.18 -7.31
CA GLU A 282 20.55 -17.52 -7.18
C GLU A 282 20.85 -17.86 -5.72
N ALA A 283 21.48 -16.94 -4.99
CA ALA A 283 21.79 -17.12 -3.57
C ALA A 283 20.53 -17.29 -2.72
N ALA A 284 19.46 -16.57 -3.04
CA ALA A 284 18.18 -16.72 -2.36
C ALA A 284 17.50 -18.07 -2.68
N LEU A 285 17.38 -18.43 -3.97
CA LEU A 285 16.71 -19.66 -4.40
C LEU A 285 17.46 -20.92 -3.92
N ALA A 286 18.80 -20.90 -3.89
CA ALA A 286 19.61 -22.04 -3.45
C ALA A 286 19.42 -22.42 -1.97
N LYS A 287 18.80 -21.55 -1.16
CA LYS A 287 18.49 -21.79 0.25
C LYS A 287 17.12 -22.42 0.47
N ILE A 288 16.32 -22.56 -0.59
CA ILE A 288 14.97 -23.13 -0.55
C ILE A 288 15.05 -24.55 -1.09
N ASP A 289 14.30 -25.47 -0.49
CA ASP A 289 14.10 -26.79 -1.07
C ASP A 289 13.44 -26.65 -2.46
N ALA A 290 14.00 -27.27 -3.49
CA ALA A 290 13.49 -27.18 -4.86
C ALA A 290 12.07 -27.75 -4.98
N ASP A 291 11.69 -28.66 -4.08
CA ASP A 291 10.35 -29.26 -4.02
C ASP A 291 9.41 -28.52 -3.04
N ASP A 292 9.80 -27.35 -2.51
CA ASP A 292 8.93 -26.56 -1.64
C ASP A 292 7.66 -26.14 -2.40
N PRO A 293 6.47 -26.60 -1.98
CA PRO A 293 5.23 -26.37 -2.72
C PRO A 293 4.85 -24.88 -2.78
N ARG A 294 5.43 -24.04 -1.92
CA ARG A 294 5.16 -22.60 -1.87
C ARG A 294 5.81 -21.84 -3.03
N LEU A 295 6.84 -22.39 -3.69
CA LEU A 295 7.54 -21.73 -4.79
C LEU A 295 6.63 -21.42 -5.99
N ALA A 296 5.65 -22.28 -6.27
CA ALA A 296 4.73 -22.13 -7.40
C ALA A 296 3.85 -20.87 -7.31
N SER A 297 3.60 -20.38 -6.10
CA SER A 297 2.85 -19.15 -5.82
C SER A 297 3.70 -18.05 -5.19
N ALA A 298 5.02 -18.25 -5.11
CA ALA A 298 5.94 -17.28 -4.53
C ALA A 298 6.17 -16.09 -5.48
N THR A 299 6.59 -14.98 -4.88
CA THR A 299 7.10 -13.81 -5.59
C THR A 299 8.59 -13.64 -5.31
N VAL A 300 9.36 -13.34 -6.35
CA VAL A 300 10.76 -12.92 -6.23
C VAL A 300 10.84 -11.40 -6.34
N TYR A 301 11.43 -10.76 -5.33
CA TYR A 301 11.75 -9.35 -5.33
C TYR A 301 13.25 -9.20 -5.59
N SER A 302 13.65 -8.40 -6.58
CA SER A 302 15.06 -8.14 -6.88
C SER A 302 15.33 -6.65 -7.07
N SER A 303 16.41 -6.14 -6.49
CA SER A 303 16.76 -4.72 -6.64
C SER A 303 17.18 -4.37 -8.07
N LEU A 304 17.61 -5.35 -8.87
CA LEU A 304 17.96 -5.20 -10.28
C LEU A 304 17.19 -6.24 -11.10
N GLU A 305 16.91 -5.93 -12.37
CA GLU A 305 16.35 -6.88 -13.32
C GLU A 305 17.16 -8.20 -13.35
N PRO A 306 16.52 -9.38 -13.17
CA PRO A 306 17.23 -10.65 -13.20
C PRO A 306 17.90 -10.87 -14.55
N CYS A 307 19.18 -11.22 -14.59
CA CYS A 307 19.88 -11.34 -15.86
C CYS A 307 19.25 -12.41 -16.80
N ALA A 308 19.19 -12.10 -18.10
CA ALA A 308 18.79 -13.06 -19.14
C ALA A 308 19.95 -13.95 -19.60
N ARG A 309 21.19 -13.49 -19.38
CA ARG A 309 22.44 -14.14 -19.79
C ARG A 309 23.52 -13.76 -18.77
N ARG A 310 24.47 -14.66 -18.51
CA ARG A 310 25.66 -14.37 -17.72
C ARG A 310 26.82 -15.26 -18.14
N ALA A 311 28.05 -14.76 -17.98
CA ALA A 311 29.26 -15.52 -18.27
C ALA A 311 29.75 -16.36 -17.07
N SER A 312 29.39 -15.95 -15.86
CA SER A 312 29.88 -16.55 -14.61
C SER A 312 29.38 -17.96 -14.36
N ARG A 313 28.19 -18.33 -14.86
CA ARG A 313 27.56 -19.64 -14.68
C ARG A 313 26.65 -20.02 -15.86
N PRO A 314 26.37 -21.33 -16.08
CA PRO A 314 25.58 -21.79 -17.24
C PRO A 314 24.12 -21.28 -17.27
N ALA A 315 23.42 -21.27 -16.12
CA ALA A 315 22.03 -20.85 -16.05
C ALA A 315 21.92 -19.40 -15.54
N PRO A 316 21.28 -18.46 -16.27
CA PRO A 316 21.06 -17.08 -15.82
C PRO A 316 19.93 -16.97 -14.78
N CYS A 317 19.86 -15.87 -14.03
CA CYS A 317 18.87 -15.69 -12.94
C CYS A 317 17.42 -15.86 -13.43
N ALA A 318 17.07 -15.29 -14.58
CA ALA A 318 15.73 -15.44 -15.15
C ALA A 318 15.38 -16.93 -15.42
N ARG A 319 16.37 -17.76 -15.78
CA ARG A 319 16.16 -19.21 -15.96
C ARG A 319 15.98 -19.92 -14.62
N LEU A 320 16.77 -19.58 -13.61
CA LEU A 320 16.66 -20.15 -12.26
C LEU A 320 15.27 -19.88 -11.65
N ILE A 321 14.74 -18.67 -11.83
CA ILE A 321 13.37 -18.30 -11.39
C ILE A 321 12.31 -19.18 -12.08
N LEU A 322 12.43 -19.36 -13.40
CA LEU A 322 11.50 -20.20 -14.17
C LEU A 322 11.53 -21.66 -13.74
N ASP A 323 12.74 -22.21 -13.59
CA ASP A 323 12.99 -23.59 -13.18
C ASP A 323 12.50 -23.86 -11.74
N ALA A 324 12.60 -22.87 -10.85
CA ALA A 324 12.04 -22.93 -9.49
C ALA A 324 10.50 -22.88 -9.47
N GLY A 325 9.83 -22.66 -10.61
CA GLY A 325 8.36 -22.62 -10.67
C GLY A 325 7.73 -21.28 -10.27
N VAL A 326 8.53 -20.26 -9.96
CA VAL A 326 8.04 -18.91 -9.60
C VAL A 326 7.36 -18.26 -10.80
N ARG A 327 6.24 -17.57 -10.56
CA ARG A 327 5.42 -16.92 -11.60
C ARG A 327 5.20 -15.43 -11.40
N ARG A 328 5.80 -14.82 -10.38
CA ARG A 328 5.76 -13.37 -10.18
C ARG A 328 7.12 -12.83 -9.76
N VAL A 329 7.53 -11.74 -10.40
CA VAL A 329 8.81 -11.07 -10.15
C VAL A 329 8.57 -9.57 -10.04
N VAL A 330 9.14 -8.95 -9.01
CA VAL A 330 9.07 -7.50 -8.79
C VAL A 330 10.49 -6.93 -8.78
N THR A 331 10.72 -5.87 -9.55
CA THR A 331 12.06 -5.27 -9.72
C THR A 331 12.05 -3.76 -9.53
N ALA A 332 13.19 -3.19 -9.10
CA ALA A 332 13.35 -1.75 -8.92
C ALA A 332 14.04 -1.07 -10.11
N TRP A 333 15.13 -1.66 -10.60
CA TRP A 333 16.01 -1.05 -11.60
C TRP A 333 16.23 -1.98 -12.78
N ARG A 334 16.08 -1.47 -14.01
CA ARG A 334 16.45 -2.21 -15.23
C ARG A 334 17.97 -2.20 -15.40
N GLU A 335 18.54 -3.33 -15.82
CA GLU A 335 19.99 -3.45 -16.01
C GLU A 335 20.46 -2.48 -17.12
N PRO A 336 21.41 -1.57 -16.82
CA PRO A 336 21.97 -0.67 -17.83
C PRO A 336 23.00 -1.40 -18.72
N ASP A 337 23.34 -0.82 -19.87
CA ASP A 337 24.34 -1.32 -20.83
C ASP A 337 25.80 -1.25 -20.32
N THR A 338 26.04 -1.38 -19.01
CA THR A 338 27.36 -1.29 -18.39
C THR A 338 28.17 -2.58 -18.59
N PHE A 339 27.54 -3.75 -18.42
CA PHE A 339 28.21 -5.06 -18.51
C PHE A 339 27.58 -5.99 -19.56
N VAL A 340 26.27 -5.88 -19.77
CA VAL A 340 25.52 -6.63 -20.78
C VAL A 340 24.76 -5.64 -21.63
N THR A 341 25.01 -5.64 -22.94
CA THR A 341 24.27 -4.79 -23.89
C THR A 341 22.88 -5.37 -24.13
N ALA A 342 21.86 -4.52 -24.10
CA ALA A 342 20.45 -4.87 -24.31
C ALA A 342 19.99 -6.04 -23.42
N ALA A 343 20.30 -5.96 -22.11
CA ALA A 343 19.76 -6.87 -21.12
C ALA A 343 18.22 -6.80 -21.12
N ASP A 344 17.56 -7.97 -21.18
CA ASP A 344 16.10 -8.08 -21.17
C ASP A 344 15.64 -9.38 -20.48
N GLY A 345 16.00 -9.51 -19.22
CA GLY A 345 15.53 -10.60 -18.37
C GLY A 345 14.06 -10.45 -17.96
N ASN A 346 13.61 -9.21 -17.75
CA ASN A 346 12.20 -8.93 -17.49
C ASN A 346 11.33 -9.33 -18.69
N GLY A 347 11.74 -8.99 -19.93
CA GLY A 347 11.05 -9.41 -21.14
C GLY A 347 11.08 -10.93 -21.34
N LEU A 348 12.20 -11.59 -21.03
CA LEU A 348 12.30 -13.06 -21.07
C LEU A 348 11.30 -13.72 -20.12
N LEU A 349 11.22 -13.24 -18.88
CA LEU A 349 10.28 -13.72 -17.87
C LEU A 349 8.83 -13.52 -18.33
N ALA A 350 8.49 -12.31 -18.77
CA ALA A 350 7.14 -11.98 -19.25
C ALA A 350 6.73 -12.84 -20.46
N ALA A 351 7.63 -13.06 -21.41
CA ALA A 351 7.38 -13.93 -22.57
C ALA A 351 7.14 -15.41 -22.20
N ARG A 352 7.49 -15.81 -20.97
CA ARG A 352 7.26 -17.14 -20.41
C ARG A 352 6.09 -17.19 -19.42
N GLY A 353 5.29 -16.12 -19.35
CA GLY A 353 4.09 -16.06 -18.51
C GLY A 353 4.38 -15.78 -17.03
N VAL A 354 5.52 -15.18 -16.71
CA VAL A 354 5.79 -14.62 -15.39
C VAL A 354 5.23 -13.20 -15.34
N ASP A 355 4.46 -12.89 -14.31
CA ASP A 355 4.04 -11.51 -14.04
C ASP A 355 5.24 -10.70 -13.57
N VAL A 356 5.61 -9.69 -14.35
CA VAL A 356 6.73 -8.80 -14.03
C VAL A 356 6.20 -7.43 -13.64
N VAL A 357 6.51 -7.01 -12.42
CA VAL A 357 6.18 -5.68 -11.89
C VAL A 357 7.46 -4.87 -11.72
N VAL A 358 7.44 -3.61 -12.15
CA VAL A 358 8.56 -2.68 -11.98
C VAL A 358 8.09 -1.52 -11.13
N LEU A 359 8.81 -1.26 -10.03
CA LEU A 359 8.56 -0.13 -9.12
C LEU A 359 9.70 0.91 -9.27
N PRO A 360 9.60 1.83 -10.25
CA PRO A 360 10.67 2.77 -10.57
C PRO A 360 11.01 3.74 -9.43
N GLU A 361 10.09 3.96 -8.49
CA GLU A 361 10.33 4.77 -7.29
C GLU A 361 11.41 4.19 -6.36
N TYR A 362 11.79 2.91 -6.53
CA TYR A 362 12.92 2.29 -5.83
C TYR A 362 14.23 2.30 -6.64
N GLU A 363 14.23 2.80 -7.88
CA GLU A 363 15.38 2.75 -8.77
C GLU A 363 16.62 3.41 -8.16
N GLU A 364 16.49 4.63 -7.62
CA GLU A 364 17.61 5.35 -7.01
C GLU A 364 18.15 4.63 -5.77
N ARG A 365 17.26 3.97 -5.00
CA ARG A 365 17.66 3.16 -3.86
C ARG A 365 18.44 1.92 -4.28
N ALA A 366 18.03 1.28 -5.38
CA ALA A 366 18.73 0.14 -5.96
C ALA A 366 20.08 0.52 -6.61
N LYS A 367 20.18 1.72 -7.19
CA LYS A 367 21.43 2.26 -7.75
C LYS A 367 22.44 2.69 -6.71
N ALA A 368 22.01 3.10 -5.51
CA ALA A 368 22.90 3.68 -4.50
C ALA A 368 24.15 2.82 -4.19
N PRO A 369 24.06 1.48 -4.01
CA PRO A 369 25.23 0.61 -3.80
C PRO A 369 26.14 0.43 -5.03
N ASN A 370 25.72 0.95 -6.19
CA ASN A 370 26.33 0.74 -7.51
C ASN A 370 26.84 2.04 -8.14
N GLN A 371 26.75 3.18 -7.46
CA GLN A 371 27.11 4.50 -8.03
C GLN A 371 28.54 4.55 -8.59
N HIS A 372 29.48 3.79 -8.02
CA HIS A 372 30.86 3.70 -8.49
C HIS A 372 31.03 2.96 -9.83
N LEU A 373 29.98 2.33 -10.36
CA LEU A 373 29.95 1.63 -11.65
C LEU A 373 29.25 2.43 -12.76
N LEU A 374 28.50 3.48 -12.38
CA LEU A 374 27.63 4.25 -13.28
C LEU A 374 28.28 5.56 -13.75
N SER A 375 29.53 5.79 -13.38
CA SER A 375 30.31 7.01 -13.66
C SER A 375 31.05 6.97 -14.99
#